data_AF-A0A6A5SAK0-F1
#
_entry.id   AF-A0A6A5SAK0-F1
#
_cell.length_a   1.000
_cell.length_b   1.000
_cell.length_c   1.000
_cell.angle_alpha   90.00
_cell.angle_beta   90.00
_cell.angle_gamma   90.00
#
_symmetry.space_group_name_H-M   'P 1'
#
loop_
_entity.id
_entity.type
_entity.pdbx_description
1 polymer ?
#
loop_
_entity_poly.entity_id
_entity_poly.type
_entity_poly.pdbx_seq_one_letter_code
_entity_poly.pdbx_strand_id
1 'polypeptide(L)'
;MVVMLQCLNHETIVTVSDAAQSFIQRPDDTTKNCCILSSRTVENLWKVPEMRHGQRYQPRRREPWHGALSGGRRVVSLIMYLAVIVTAGVLFGTFSSRLEGCIDFPMICPKRNTFGNVDFNYLLRIYLGSTSIIPYVFFANVPQALVSVLCLTCNGLFTAMLANRE
;
A
#
# COMPACT_ATOMS: atom_id res chain seq x y z
N MET A 1 -45.82 -10.29 13.89
CA MET A 1 -44.81 -11.30 13.50
C MET A 1 -44.91 -11.74 12.04
N VAL A 2 -45.73 -11.10 11.18
CA VAL A 2 -45.88 -11.48 9.76
C VAL A 2 -44.88 -10.72 8.87
N VAL A 3 -44.50 -9.50 9.23
CA VAL A 3 -43.56 -8.66 8.46
C VAL A 3 -42.14 -9.26 8.43
N MET A 4 -41.67 -9.85 9.53
CA MET A 4 -40.35 -10.51 9.60
C MET A 4 -40.27 -11.78 8.71
N LEU A 5 -41.38 -12.51 8.57
CA LEU A 5 -41.46 -13.69 7.70
C LEU A 5 -41.48 -13.30 6.21
N GLN A 6 -42.01 -12.13 5.87
CA GLN A 6 -42.02 -11.62 4.50
C GLN A 6 -40.63 -11.16 4.02
N CYS A 7 -39.79 -10.64 4.93
CA CYS A 7 -38.40 -10.28 4.62
C CYS A 7 -37.48 -11.50 4.42
N LEU A 8 -37.85 -12.69 4.89
CA LEU A 8 -37.08 -13.93 4.71
C LEU A 8 -37.31 -14.61 3.35
N ASN A 9 -38.34 -14.20 2.62
CA ASN A 9 -38.70 -14.81 1.32
C ASN A 9 -37.98 -14.15 0.13
N HIS A 10 -37.01 -13.29 0.40
CA HIS A 10 -36.12 -12.71 -0.61
C HIS A 10 -34.69 -13.14 -0.27
N GLU A 11 -33.88 -13.45 -1.30
CA GLU A 11 -32.46 -13.73 -1.11
C GLU A 11 -31.82 -12.57 -0.35
N THR A 12 -31.49 -12.83 0.91
CA THR A 12 -30.85 -11.83 1.76
C THR A 12 -29.40 -11.68 1.33
N ILE A 13 -29.10 -10.52 0.78
CA ILE A 13 -27.74 -10.13 0.41
C ILE A 13 -27.01 -9.71 1.68
N VAL A 14 -26.29 -10.64 2.31
CA VAL A 14 -25.54 -10.38 3.56
C VAL A 14 -24.09 -10.02 3.26
N THR A 15 -23.53 -10.59 2.20
CA THR A 15 -22.15 -10.34 1.78
C THR A 15 -22.08 -9.66 0.42
N VAL A 16 -20.95 -9.01 0.16
CA VAL A 16 -20.65 -8.42 -1.16
C VAL A 16 -20.64 -9.49 -2.25
N SER A 17 -20.25 -10.73 -1.90
CA SER A 17 -20.29 -11.87 -2.82
C SER A 17 -21.70 -12.29 -3.19
N ASP A 18 -22.63 -12.33 -2.21
CA ASP A 18 -24.05 -12.61 -2.48
C ASP A 18 -24.67 -11.53 -3.37
N ALA A 19 -24.26 -10.27 -3.16
CA ALA A 19 -24.68 -9.14 -3.99
C ALA A 19 -24.22 -9.34 -5.43
N ALA A 20 -22.94 -9.68 -5.64
CA ALA A 20 -22.39 -9.92 -6.97
C ALA A 20 -23.08 -11.10 -7.66
N GLN A 21 -23.34 -12.19 -6.94
CA GLN A 21 -24.07 -13.35 -7.47
C GLN A 21 -25.51 -12.98 -7.86
N SER A 22 -26.22 -12.24 -7.01
CA SER A 22 -27.56 -11.74 -7.31
C SER A 22 -27.57 -10.85 -8.56
N PHE A 23 -26.56 -10.00 -8.74
CA PHE A 23 -26.42 -9.11 -9.90
C PHE A 23 -26.17 -9.86 -11.21
N ILE A 24 -25.43 -10.98 -11.15
CA ILE A 24 -25.18 -11.84 -12.31
C ILE A 24 -26.46 -12.59 -12.73
N GLN A 25 -27.22 -13.08 -11.76
CA GLN A 25 -28.47 -13.80 -12.04
C GLN A 25 -29.61 -12.89 -12.48
N ARG A 26 -29.70 -11.70 -11.87
CA ARG A 26 -30.75 -10.71 -12.16
C ARG A 26 -30.10 -9.33 -12.30
N PRO A 27 -29.77 -8.90 -13.54
CA PRO A 27 -29.19 -7.58 -13.75
C PRO A 27 -30.21 -6.51 -13.36
N ASP A 28 -29.79 -5.56 -12.54
CA ASP A 28 -30.60 -4.42 -12.14
C ASP A 28 -30.51 -3.30 -13.19
N ASP A 29 -31.63 -2.99 -13.82
CA ASP A 29 -31.72 -1.92 -14.83
C ASP A 29 -31.41 -0.53 -14.24
N THR A 30 -31.58 -0.33 -12.92
CA THR A 30 -31.38 0.99 -12.29
C THR A 30 -29.91 1.36 -12.10
N THR A 31 -29.00 0.39 -12.19
CA THR A 31 -27.54 0.55 -12.09
C THR A 31 -26.82 0.37 -13.44
N LYS A 32 -27.59 0.17 -14.52
CA LYS A 32 -27.05 0.02 -15.88
C LYS A 32 -26.25 1.27 -16.29
N ASN A 33 -25.03 1.04 -16.79
CA ASN A 33 -24.03 2.07 -17.14
C ASN A 33 -23.40 2.84 -15.97
N CYS A 34 -23.55 2.38 -14.72
CA CYS A 34 -22.98 3.02 -13.53
C CYS A 34 -21.75 2.29 -12.95
N CYS A 35 -21.22 1.24 -13.60
CA CYS A 35 -20.16 0.36 -13.05
C CYS A 35 -18.81 1.04 -12.77
N ILE A 36 -18.61 2.29 -13.19
CA ILE A 36 -17.35 3.06 -13.01
C ILE A 36 -17.65 4.44 -12.40
N LEU A 37 -18.75 4.56 -11.64
CA LEU A 37 -19.08 5.82 -10.99
C LEU A 37 -18.13 6.11 -9.82
N SER A 38 -17.65 7.35 -9.74
CA SER A 38 -16.99 7.87 -8.55
C SER A 38 -17.95 7.85 -7.36
N SER A 39 -17.47 7.49 -6.17
CA SER A 39 -18.28 7.55 -4.93
C SER A 39 -18.91 8.92 -4.69
N ARG A 40 -18.22 10.00 -5.08
CA ARG A 40 -18.76 11.37 -4.98
C ARG A 40 -19.94 11.58 -5.93
N THR A 41 -19.86 11.01 -7.13
CA THR A 41 -20.97 11.03 -8.09
C THR A 41 -22.14 10.21 -7.57
N VAL A 42 -21.90 9.07 -6.92
CA VAL A 42 -22.95 8.23 -6.32
C VAL A 42 -23.70 8.99 -5.22
N GLU A 43 -22.99 9.68 -4.33
CA GLU A 43 -23.61 10.50 -3.26
C GLU A 43 -24.51 11.61 -3.83
N ASN A 44 -24.10 12.22 -4.94
CA ASN A 44 -24.89 13.25 -5.61
C ASN A 44 -26.08 12.66 -6.38
N LEU A 45 -25.90 11.48 -6.99
CA LEU A 45 -26.94 10.74 -7.70
C LEU A 45 -28.10 10.35 -6.78
N TRP A 46 -27.78 10.01 -5.53
CA TRP A 46 -28.78 9.65 -4.53
C TRP A 46 -29.63 10.85 -4.09
N LYS A 47 -29.09 12.06 -4.21
CA LYS A 47 -29.80 13.31 -3.88
C LYS A 47 -30.62 13.84 -5.06
N VAL A 48 -30.16 13.61 -6.29
CA VAL A 48 -30.82 14.09 -7.51
C VAL A 48 -30.96 12.93 -8.51
N PRO A 49 -32.08 12.17 -8.45
CA PRO A 49 -32.29 10.98 -9.29
C PRO A 49 -32.41 11.29 -10.78
N GLU A 50 -32.65 12.55 -11.19
CA GLU A 50 -32.68 12.94 -12.60
C GLU A 50 -31.29 12.88 -13.27
N MET A 51 -30.20 12.94 -12.49
CA MET A 51 -28.82 12.83 -13.01
C MET A 51 -28.40 11.40 -13.38
N ARG A 52 -29.27 10.40 -13.19
CA ARG A 52 -28.99 8.95 -13.42
C ARG A 52 -28.78 8.61 -14.89
N HIS A 53 -29.38 9.36 -15.82
CA HIS A 53 -29.32 9.04 -17.24
C HIS A 53 -28.03 9.57 -17.88
N GLY A 54 -27.26 8.66 -18.50
CA GLY A 54 -26.14 9.04 -19.37
C GLY A 54 -24.79 9.28 -18.69
N GLN A 55 -24.59 8.79 -17.45
CA GLN A 55 -23.27 8.82 -16.77
C GLN A 55 -22.30 7.78 -17.37
N ARG A 56 -22.12 7.79 -18.69
CA ARG A 56 -21.04 7.02 -19.32
C ARG A 56 -19.74 7.67 -18.89
N TYR A 57 -18.86 6.91 -18.23
CA TYR A 57 -17.53 7.37 -17.88
C TYR A 57 -16.85 7.89 -19.15
N GLN A 58 -16.59 9.20 -19.19
CA GLN A 58 -15.85 9.84 -20.26
C GLN A 58 -14.41 10.01 -19.75
N PRO A 59 -13.45 9.24 -20.29
CA PRO A 59 -12.07 9.37 -19.88
C PRO A 59 -11.61 10.80 -20.18
N ARG A 60 -11.16 11.50 -19.14
CA ARG A 60 -10.66 12.86 -19.30
C ARG A 60 -9.34 12.76 -20.06
N ARG A 61 -9.37 13.13 -21.34
CA ARG A 61 -8.39 12.83 -22.40
C ARG A 61 -6.91 13.16 -22.11
N ARG A 62 -6.60 13.82 -20.99
CA ARG A 62 -5.25 14.28 -20.59
C ARG A 62 -5.07 14.40 -19.07
N GLU A 63 -5.56 13.45 -18.28
CA GLU A 63 -5.09 13.40 -16.89
C GLU A 63 -3.67 12.81 -16.84
N PRO A 64 -2.73 13.47 -16.14
CA PRO A 64 -1.42 12.88 -15.91
C PRO A 64 -1.59 11.56 -15.15
N TRP A 65 -0.63 10.65 -15.24
CA TRP A 65 -0.68 9.38 -14.49
C TRP A 65 -0.70 9.63 -12.98
N HIS A 66 -0.09 10.74 -12.58
CA HIS A 66 -0.23 11.36 -11.27
C HIS A 66 -1.51 12.22 -11.16
N GLY A 67 -2.61 11.90 -11.83
CA GLY A 67 -3.96 12.45 -11.59
C GLY A 67 -4.79 11.47 -10.76
N ALA A 68 -4.56 10.17 -10.97
CA ALA A 68 -5.35 9.07 -10.46
C ALA A 68 -5.37 8.86 -8.93
N LEU A 69 -4.42 9.46 -8.21
CA LEU A 69 -4.27 9.27 -6.77
C LEU A 69 -4.55 10.55 -6.02
N SER A 70 -5.27 10.40 -4.92
CA SER A 70 -5.45 11.46 -3.92
C SER A 70 -4.09 12.01 -3.47
N GLY A 71 -3.94 13.33 -3.46
CA GLY A 71 -2.69 14.01 -3.10
C GLY A 71 -2.16 13.57 -1.72
N GLY A 72 -3.05 13.35 -0.75
CA GLY A 72 -2.68 12.86 0.57
C GLY A 72 -2.04 11.47 0.55
N ARG A 73 -2.58 10.53 -0.24
CA ARG A 73 -2.01 9.18 -0.36
C ARG A 73 -0.62 9.21 -0.97
N ARG A 74 -0.39 10.07 -1.98
CA ARG A 74 0.93 10.24 -2.60
C ARG A 74 1.96 10.78 -1.63
N VAL A 75 1.63 11.84 -0.91
CA VAL A 75 2.55 12.49 0.02
C VAL A 75 2.92 11.53 1.14
N VAL A 76 1.94 10.82 1.72
CA VAL A 76 2.19 9.83 2.78
C VAL A 76 3.09 8.69 2.28
N SER A 77 2.79 8.11 1.11
CA SER A 77 3.64 7.07 0.54
C SER A 77 5.06 7.56 0.27
N LEU A 78 5.22 8.75 -0.32
CA LEU A 78 6.53 9.34 -0.61
C LEU A 78 7.35 9.59 0.66
N ILE A 79 6.71 10.11 1.72
CA ILE A 79 7.34 10.33 3.02
C ILE A 79 7.82 9.00 3.62
N MET A 80 7.01 7.94 3.53
CA MET A 80 7.40 6.60 4.00
C MET A 80 8.61 6.06 3.23
N TYR A 81 8.65 6.19 1.90
CA TYR A 81 9.83 5.81 1.11
C TYR A 81 11.08 6.58 1.52
N LEU A 82 10.97 7.91 1.64
CA LEU A 82 12.09 8.76 2.04
C LEU A 82 12.59 8.43 3.44
N ALA A 83 11.68 8.20 4.40
CA ALA A 83 12.04 7.83 5.77
C ALA A 83 12.84 6.53 5.82
N VAL A 84 12.44 5.51 5.04
CA VAL A 84 13.17 4.23 4.97
C VAL A 84 14.54 4.40 4.31
N ILE A 85 14.64 5.17 3.22
CA ILE A 85 15.91 5.41 2.54
C ILE A 85 16.88 6.21 3.43
N VAL A 86 16.38 7.25 4.11
CA VAL A 86 17.19 8.08 5.02
C VAL A 86 17.67 7.25 6.21
N THR A 87 16.79 6.49 6.85
CA THR A 87 17.19 5.63 7.99
C THR A 87 18.21 4.58 7.58
N ALA A 88 18.03 3.93 6.42
CA ALA A 88 19.02 2.99 5.87
C ALA A 88 20.36 3.67 5.57
N GLY A 89 20.33 4.86 4.97
CA GLY A 89 21.53 5.66 4.66
C GLY A 89 22.30 6.11 5.92
N VAL A 90 21.59 6.55 6.96
CA VAL A 90 22.18 6.93 8.25
C VAL A 90 22.81 5.72 8.95
N LEU A 91 22.13 4.58 8.95
CA LEU A 91 22.68 3.33 9.50
C LEU A 91 23.94 2.89 8.73
N PHE A 92 23.92 2.99 7.41
CA PHE A 92 25.08 2.67 6.59
C PHE A 92 26.25 3.65 6.81
N GLY A 93 25.98 4.95 6.92
CA GLY A 93 26.99 5.99 7.14
C GLY A 93 27.63 5.95 8.54
N THR A 94 26.83 5.66 9.57
CA THR A 94 27.36 5.41 10.93
C THR A 94 28.19 4.14 10.97
N PHE A 95 27.83 3.11 10.20
CA PHE A 95 28.63 1.90 10.08
C PHE A 95 29.96 2.13 9.35
N SER A 96 29.94 2.88 8.23
CA SER A 96 31.15 3.18 7.46
C SER A 96 32.14 4.06 8.23
N SER A 97 31.66 5.05 8.97
CA SER A 97 32.51 5.94 9.78
C SER A 97 33.11 5.22 11.00
N ARG A 98 32.43 4.22 11.56
CA ARG A 98 33.00 3.35 12.62
C ARG A 98 34.11 2.43 12.10
N LEU A 99 34.24 2.29 10.78
CA LEU A 99 35.25 1.49 10.11
C LEU A 99 36.55 2.26 9.81
N GLU A 100 36.60 3.58 10.08
CA GLU A 100 37.76 4.47 9.84
C GLU A 100 38.94 4.23 10.80
N GLY A 101 39.06 3.02 11.37
CA GLY A 101 40.29 2.52 11.98
C GLY A 101 41.26 1.87 10.99
N CYS A 102 40.92 1.80 9.69
CA CYS A 102 41.82 1.33 8.63
C CYS A 102 42.33 2.51 7.80
N ILE A 103 43.24 3.29 8.38
CA ILE A 103 44.16 4.12 7.60
C ILE A 103 45.21 3.16 7.04
N ASP A 104 44.96 2.56 5.89
CA ASP A 104 46.02 2.05 5.00
C ASP A 104 45.42 1.73 3.62
N PHE A 105 45.76 2.59 2.66
CA PHE A 105 45.72 2.45 1.20
C PHE A 105 44.43 1.87 0.54
N PRO A 106 43.71 2.67 -0.27
CA PRO A 106 42.40 2.31 -0.84
C PRO A 106 42.43 1.26 -1.97
N MET A 107 43.51 0.49 -2.10
CA MET A 107 43.67 -0.50 -3.18
C MET A 107 43.76 -1.95 -2.68
N ILE A 108 43.94 -2.21 -1.37
CA ILE A 108 44.20 -3.58 -0.83
C ILE A 108 43.40 -3.94 0.44
N CYS A 109 42.31 -3.23 0.77
CA CYS A 109 41.44 -3.64 1.90
C CYS A 109 40.00 -3.96 1.49
N PRO A 110 39.72 -5.11 0.84
CA PRO A 110 38.38 -5.55 0.57
C PRO A 110 37.89 -6.48 1.68
N LYS A 111 37.93 -6.06 2.95
CA LYS A 111 37.17 -6.79 3.98
C LYS A 111 35.73 -6.30 4.05
N ARG A 112 35.09 -6.02 2.90
CA ARG A 112 33.62 -5.94 2.88
C ARG A 112 33.09 -7.32 3.26
N ASN A 113 32.14 -7.38 4.19
CA ASN A 113 31.38 -8.60 4.46
C ASN A 113 30.82 -9.12 3.13
N THR A 114 31.47 -10.13 2.59
CA THR A 114 31.06 -10.81 1.36
C THR A 114 30.19 -11.99 1.78
N PHE A 115 29.27 -12.39 0.91
CA PHE A 115 28.42 -13.55 1.18
C PHE A 115 29.31 -14.77 1.48
N GLY A 116 29.32 -15.24 2.75
CA GLY A 116 30.14 -16.37 3.20
C GLY A 116 31.37 -16.06 4.07
N ASN A 117 31.75 -14.79 4.27
CA ASN A 117 32.78 -14.38 5.24
C ASN A 117 32.18 -13.38 6.23
N VAL A 118 31.62 -13.93 7.31
CA VAL A 118 30.94 -13.15 8.36
C VAL A 118 31.98 -12.71 9.37
N ASP A 119 32.44 -11.47 9.25
CA ASP A 119 33.30 -10.86 10.27
C ASP A 119 32.42 -10.28 11.40
N PHE A 120 32.70 -10.69 12.64
CA PHE A 120 31.95 -10.29 13.84
C PHE A 120 32.00 -8.78 14.08
N ASN A 121 32.96 -8.07 13.49
CA ASN A 121 33.06 -6.61 13.53
C ASN A 121 31.89 -5.91 12.80
N TYR A 122 31.17 -6.63 11.93
CA TYR A 122 29.98 -6.14 11.24
C TYR A 122 28.67 -6.48 11.96
N LEU A 123 28.73 -7.17 13.09
CA LEU A 123 27.53 -7.45 13.88
C LEU A 123 27.09 -6.18 14.61
N LEU A 124 25.82 -5.83 14.39
CA LEU A 124 25.19 -4.67 14.98
C LEU A 124 24.99 -4.88 16.49
N ARG A 125 25.96 -4.45 17.31
CA ARG A 125 25.84 -4.44 18.78
C ARG A 125 25.01 -3.24 19.23
N ILE A 126 23.69 -3.41 19.27
CA ILE A 126 22.80 -2.41 19.87
C ILE A 126 22.55 -2.81 21.31
N TYR A 127 22.89 -1.94 22.26
CA TYR A 127 22.55 -2.14 23.66
C TYR A 127 21.19 -1.47 23.95
N LEU A 128 20.09 -2.22 23.86
CA LEU A 128 18.74 -1.71 24.16
C LEU A 128 18.42 -1.66 25.69
N GLY A 129 19.45 -1.69 26.54
CA GLY A 129 19.32 -1.47 28.00
C GLY A 129 18.49 -2.51 28.76
N SER A 130 18.05 -3.59 28.10
CA SER A 130 17.06 -4.52 28.64
C SER A 130 17.62 -5.94 28.59
N THR A 131 17.49 -6.70 29.69
CA THR A 131 17.84 -8.12 29.79
C THR A 131 16.92 -9.05 28.98
N SER A 132 15.94 -8.50 28.26
CA SER A 132 14.94 -9.23 27.48
C SER A 132 15.32 -9.35 26.00
N ILE A 133 15.08 -10.53 25.41
CA ILE A 133 15.39 -10.82 23.99
C ILE A 133 14.35 -10.25 23.01
N ILE A 134 13.14 -9.97 23.49
CA ILE A 134 11.98 -9.47 22.72
C ILE A 134 12.32 -8.23 21.85
N PRO A 135 12.93 -7.15 22.37
CA PRO A 135 13.23 -5.96 21.56
C PRO A 135 14.21 -6.25 20.41
N TYR A 136 15.14 -7.18 20.58
CA TYR A 136 16.08 -7.59 19.54
C TYR A 136 15.36 -8.31 18.39
N VAL A 137 14.39 -9.16 18.71
CA VAL A 137 13.57 -9.87 17.71
C VAL A 137 12.75 -8.87 16.89
N PHE A 138 12.09 -7.91 17.54
CA PHE A 138 11.38 -6.86 16.82
C PHE A 138 12.31 -6.08 15.89
N PHE A 139 13.45 -5.62 16.40
CA PHE A 139 14.40 -4.83 15.62
C PHE A 139 14.93 -5.60 14.39
N ALA A 140 15.22 -6.89 14.53
CA ALA A 140 15.66 -7.74 13.42
C ALA A 140 14.58 -7.92 12.32
N ASN A 141 13.30 -7.86 12.69
CA ASN A 141 12.17 -8.05 11.77
C ASN A 141 11.59 -6.75 11.20
N VAL A 142 11.90 -5.59 11.78
CA VAL A 142 11.45 -4.28 11.28
C VAL A 142 11.80 -4.07 9.79
N PRO A 143 13.02 -4.38 9.29
CA PRO A 143 13.33 -4.26 7.87
C PRO A 143 12.41 -5.09 6.97
N GLN A 144 12.12 -6.33 7.36
CA GLN A 144 11.23 -7.22 6.61
C GLN A 144 9.80 -6.67 6.57
N ALA A 145 9.29 -6.19 7.71
CA ALA A 145 7.97 -5.58 7.80
C ALA A 145 7.88 -4.30 6.96
N LEU A 146 8.91 -3.44 7.00
CA LEU A 146 8.98 -2.23 6.20
C LEU A 146 8.97 -2.52 4.70
N VAL A 147 9.80 -3.45 4.23
CA VAL A 147 9.84 -3.83 2.80
C VAL A 147 8.48 -4.36 2.33
N SER A 148 7.78 -5.13 3.18
CA SER A 148 6.44 -5.64 2.86
C SER A 148 5.41 -4.52 2.69
N VAL A 149 5.37 -3.57 3.62
CA VAL A 149 4.47 -2.40 3.54
C VAL A 149 4.80 -1.53 2.33
N LEU A 150 6.08 -1.34 2.02
CA LEU A 150 6.51 -0.62 0.82
C LEU A 150 6.04 -1.33 -0.45
N CYS A 151 6.24 -2.65 -0.55
CA CYS A 151 5.78 -3.43 -1.71
C CYS A 151 4.27 -3.35 -1.89
N LEU A 152 3.49 -3.51 -0.81
CA LEU A 152 2.03 -3.42 -0.84
C LEU A 152 1.57 -2.03 -1.31
N THR A 153 2.16 -0.97 -0.77
CA THR A 153 1.81 0.40 -1.16
C THR A 153 2.23 0.69 -2.60
N CYS A 154 3.43 0.32 -3.03
CA CYS A 154 3.87 0.42 -4.43
C CYS A 154 2.88 -0.26 -5.39
N ASN A 155 2.53 -1.51 -5.12
CA ASN A 155 1.60 -2.27 -5.96
C ASN A 155 0.23 -1.58 -6.01
N GLY A 156 -0.28 -1.10 -4.87
CA GLY A 156 -1.52 -0.32 -4.83
C GLY A 156 -1.46 0.98 -5.63
N LEU A 157 -0.32 1.69 -5.60
CA LEU A 157 -0.10 2.91 -6.40
C LEU A 157 -0.14 2.58 -7.90
N PHE A 158 0.56 1.52 -8.34
CA PHE A 158 0.60 1.11 -9.74
C PHE A 158 -0.76 0.65 -10.25
N THR A 159 -1.49 -0.16 -9.46
CA THR A 159 -2.85 -0.58 -9.82
C THR A 159 -3.78 0.62 -9.97
N ALA A 160 -3.71 1.61 -9.07
CA ALA A 160 -4.52 2.81 -9.18
C ALA A 160 -4.16 3.67 -10.41
N MET A 161 -2.87 3.73 -10.78
CA MET A 161 -2.44 4.42 -12.01
C MET A 161 -2.94 3.69 -13.26
N LEU A 162 -2.87 2.36 -13.27
CA LEU A 162 -3.30 1.54 -14.41
C LEU A 162 -4.82 1.60 -14.59
N ALA A 163 -5.58 1.47 -13.50
CA ALA A 163 -7.04 1.52 -13.52
C ALA A 163 -7.63 2.88 -13.93
N ASN A 164 -6.85 3.96 -13.84
CA ASN A 164 -7.27 5.28 -14.33
C ASN A 164 -6.94 5.49 -15.82
N ARG A 165 -5.99 4.69 -16.35
CA ARG A 165 -5.61 4.74 -17.76
C ARG A 165 -6.62 4.01 -18.67
N GLU A 166 -7.24 2.94 -18.15
CA GLU A 166 -8.30 2.17 -18.83
C GLU A 166 -9.65 2.88 -18.80
#